data_AF-A0A2D5XC04-F1
#
_entry.id   AF-A0A2D5XC04-F1
#
_cell.length_a   1.000
_cell.length_b   1.000
_cell.length_c   1.000
_cell.angle_alpha   90.00
_cell.angle_beta   90.00
_cell.angle_gamma   90.00
#
_symmetry.space_group_name_H-M   'P 1'
#
loop_
_entity.id
_entity.type
_entity.pdbx_description
1 polymer ?
#
loop_
_entity_poly.entity_id
_entity_poly.type
_entity_poly.pdbx_seq_one_letter_code
_entity_poly.pdbx_strand_id
1 'polypeptide(L)'
;MDIDDFLDKEVQVEKKGDVEKETFTTSDTQEFKDVKADILAETDTGNGKDFTSLEKRYFDLWNKISKEKFSWDHDLYIEVYKLADEMRKIAGNSSLKLDREKGMIKELIKKANHELENKRHESALNLYSKIVDMRNKIPDSFVEEKKEFNDEIFRLYENLYGMIDAKFIKEFKASIAKIDALIKNSVSSIESNKIEDAEKFYEEALEMHKNLPRGFLLQKIDLGNALLALYKELSIHTQIKSLQEQLNHDKRTTYKYPREYGDNLDRLSEIASQNKKTQLKKPAISNLRTVPEKAKHEKNIKYLERLSEIASQNKKTQLKKPAISNLRTISRKEKHHKHSKNLFSRLIERKLERADINLEKGYYVDAKKNIDSVLKLDPNNKDAKRILAKMPV
;
A
#
# COMPACT_ATOMS: atom_id res chain seq x y z
N MET A 1 -8.04 1.64 -14.40
CA MET A 1 -9.18 1.08 -13.66
C MET A 1 -9.58 2.11 -12.63
N ASP A 2 -10.78 2.66 -12.77
CA ASP A 2 -11.31 3.66 -11.84
C ASP A 2 -11.77 3.01 -10.54
N ILE A 3 -11.65 3.74 -9.44
CA ILE A 3 -12.10 3.29 -8.10
C ILE A 3 -13.63 3.13 -8.05
N ASP A 4 -14.36 3.83 -8.92
CA ASP A 4 -15.82 3.72 -8.99
C ASP A 4 -16.28 2.41 -9.65
N ASP A 5 -15.52 1.84 -10.59
CA ASP A 5 -15.77 0.49 -11.14
C ASP A 5 -15.57 -0.63 -10.10
N PHE A 6 -14.77 -0.37 -9.06
CA PHE A 6 -14.52 -1.34 -8.00
C PHE A 6 -15.67 -1.40 -7.00
N LEU A 7 -16.29 -0.26 -6.66
CA LEU A 7 -17.40 -0.19 -5.71
C LEU A 7 -18.72 -0.69 -6.30
N ASP A 8 -18.97 -0.49 -7.60
CA ASP A 8 -20.17 -1.04 -8.26
C ASP A 8 -20.10 -2.57 -8.45
N LYS A 9 -18.88 -3.15 -8.52
CA LYS A 9 -18.70 -4.60 -8.50
C LYS A 9 -18.96 -5.23 -7.14
N GLU A 10 -18.63 -4.54 -6.05
CA GLU A 10 -18.81 -5.07 -4.69
C GLU A 10 -20.29 -5.18 -4.30
N VAL A 11 -21.16 -4.33 -4.86
CA VAL A 11 -22.63 -4.41 -4.68
C VAL A 11 -23.28 -5.57 -5.47
N GLN A 12 -22.58 -6.17 -6.45
CA GLN A 12 -23.12 -7.28 -7.25
C GLN A 12 -22.60 -8.67 -6.83
N VAL A 13 -21.62 -8.77 -5.94
CA VAL A 13 -20.97 -10.05 -5.56
C VAL A 13 -21.75 -10.85 -4.49
N GLU A 14 -22.82 -10.32 -3.90
CA GLU A 14 -23.71 -11.09 -3.01
C GLU A 14 -24.52 -12.19 -3.72
N LYS A 15 -24.41 -12.35 -5.04
CA LYS A 15 -25.06 -13.43 -5.79
C LYS A 15 -24.12 -14.14 -6.76
N LYS A 16 -23.13 -14.86 -6.22
CA LYS A 16 -22.71 -16.20 -6.67
C LYS A 16 -21.42 -16.58 -5.95
N GLY A 17 -21.53 -17.57 -5.07
CA GLY A 17 -20.38 -18.28 -4.52
C GLY A 17 -19.70 -19.07 -5.63
N ASP A 18 -18.38 -19.00 -5.63
CA ASP A 18 -17.48 -20.15 -5.51
C ASP A 18 -16.05 -19.60 -5.41
N VAL A 19 -15.42 -19.76 -4.26
CA VAL A 19 -14.01 -19.40 -4.03
C VAL A 19 -13.25 -20.66 -3.64
N GLU A 20 -12.29 -21.00 -4.48
CA GLU A 20 -11.29 -22.05 -4.30
C GLU A 20 -10.48 -21.80 -3.02
N LYS A 21 -10.31 -22.87 -2.22
CA LYS A 21 -9.55 -22.87 -0.98
C LYS A 21 -8.07 -23.06 -1.26
N GLU A 22 -7.27 -22.02 -1.05
CA GLU A 22 -5.83 -22.19 -0.82
C GLU A 22 -5.58 -22.58 0.64
N THR A 23 -4.93 -23.72 0.84
CA THR A 23 -4.56 -24.26 2.14
C THR A 23 -3.26 -23.64 2.64
N PHE A 24 -3.33 -22.90 3.75
CA PHE A 24 -2.16 -22.54 4.56
C PHE A 24 -1.92 -23.62 5.62
N THR A 25 -0.77 -24.28 5.57
CA THR A 25 -0.33 -25.23 6.59
C THR A 25 0.39 -24.49 7.72
N THR A 26 -0.21 -24.49 8.91
CA THR A 26 0.45 -24.11 10.16
C THR A 26 0.64 -25.35 11.03
N SER A 27 1.87 -25.88 11.06
CA SER A 27 2.34 -26.80 12.09
C SER A 27 2.74 -25.98 13.32
N ASP A 28 1.90 -25.96 14.34
CA ASP A 28 2.29 -25.88 15.76
C ASP A 28 1.02 -25.68 16.60
N THR A 29 0.43 -26.79 17.05
CA THR A 29 -0.69 -26.76 17.99
C THR A 29 -0.72 -28.05 18.81
N GLN A 30 0.32 -28.28 19.63
CA GLN A 30 0.40 -29.46 20.49
C GLN A 30 -0.09 -29.20 21.93
N GLU A 31 -0.36 -27.97 22.37
CA GLU A 31 -0.64 -27.67 23.79
C GLU A 31 -2.12 -27.40 24.18
N PHE A 32 -3.09 -27.53 23.27
CA PHE A 32 -4.50 -27.21 23.58
C PHE A 32 -5.49 -28.37 23.42
N LYS A 33 -5.03 -29.61 23.28
CA LYS A 33 -5.92 -30.77 23.11
C LYS A 33 -6.65 -31.17 24.39
N ASP A 34 -6.11 -30.88 25.57
CA ASP A 34 -6.63 -31.46 26.81
C ASP A 34 -7.83 -30.71 27.44
N VAL A 35 -8.09 -29.46 27.06
CA VAL A 35 -9.30 -28.73 27.55
C VAL A 35 -10.50 -28.88 26.61
N LYS A 36 -10.26 -29.34 25.37
CA LYS A 36 -11.28 -29.40 24.32
C LYS A 36 -12.06 -30.72 24.29
N ALA A 37 -11.51 -31.80 24.86
CA ALA A 37 -12.11 -33.13 24.78
C ALA A 37 -13.32 -33.32 25.72
N ASP A 38 -13.33 -32.71 26.92
CA ASP A 38 -14.40 -32.95 27.90
C ASP A 38 -15.64 -32.04 27.75
N ILE A 39 -15.58 -30.99 26.93
CA ILE A 39 -16.71 -30.03 26.77
C ILE A 39 -17.50 -30.25 25.47
N LEU A 40 -16.98 -31.04 24.52
CA LEU A 40 -17.58 -31.23 23.19
C LEU A 40 -18.36 -32.54 23.02
N ALA A 41 -18.43 -33.40 24.04
CA ALA A 41 -19.11 -34.69 23.94
C ALA A 41 -20.63 -34.66 24.28
N GLU A 42 -21.20 -33.51 24.69
CA GLU A 42 -22.59 -33.46 25.22
C GLU A 42 -23.64 -32.76 24.33
N THR A 43 -23.30 -32.20 23.16
CA THR A 43 -24.25 -31.29 22.46
C THR A 43 -24.93 -31.80 21.21
N ASP A 44 -24.81 -33.09 20.84
CA ASP A 44 -25.41 -33.61 19.61
C ASP A 44 -26.41 -34.76 19.84
N THR A 45 -27.32 -34.56 20.80
CA THR A 45 -28.53 -35.37 20.89
C THR A 45 -29.60 -34.72 20.02
N GLY A 46 -29.72 -35.20 18.78
CA GLY A 46 -30.62 -34.73 17.70
C GLY A 46 -32.13 -34.83 17.95
N ASN A 47 -32.59 -34.64 19.19
CA ASN A 47 -33.98 -34.48 19.59
C ASN A 47 -34.30 -33.07 20.13
N GLY A 48 -33.37 -32.12 19.99
CA GLY A 48 -33.58 -30.73 20.37
C GLY A 48 -34.70 -30.11 19.53
N LYS A 49 -35.90 -29.99 20.10
CA LYS A 49 -36.97 -29.13 19.57
C LYS A 49 -36.38 -27.73 19.40
N ASP A 50 -36.00 -27.40 18.17
CA ASP A 50 -35.37 -26.13 17.85
C ASP A 50 -36.33 -24.99 18.23
N PHE A 51 -35.79 -23.88 18.77
CA PHE A 51 -36.57 -22.74 19.20
C PHE A 51 -37.46 -22.22 18.06
N THR A 52 -36.92 -22.23 16.84
CA THR A 52 -37.60 -21.89 15.59
C THR A 52 -38.85 -22.73 15.34
N SER A 53 -38.83 -24.01 15.72
CA SER A 53 -39.98 -24.91 15.56
C SER A 53 -41.10 -24.60 16.56
N LEU A 54 -40.74 -24.19 17.77
CA LEU A 54 -41.71 -23.80 18.80
C LEU A 54 -42.30 -22.43 18.51
N GLU A 55 -41.48 -21.49 18.06
CA GLU A 55 -41.92 -20.19 17.58
C GLU A 55 -42.95 -20.34 16.45
N LYS A 56 -42.68 -21.20 15.47
CA LYS A 56 -43.64 -21.50 14.40
C LYS A 56 -44.95 -22.07 14.95
N ARG A 57 -44.88 -23.04 15.87
CA ARG A 57 -46.07 -23.62 16.52
C ARG A 57 -46.87 -22.55 17.28
N TYR A 58 -46.20 -21.59 17.90
CA TYR A 58 -46.83 -20.49 18.64
C TYR A 58 -47.57 -19.54 17.69
N PHE A 59 -46.94 -19.15 16.59
CA PHE A 59 -47.59 -18.34 15.56
C PHE A 59 -48.75 -19.09 14.90
N ASP A 60 -48.61 -20.39 14.62
CA ASP A 60 -49.70 -21.20 14.08
C ASP A 60 -50.89 -21.26 15.04
N LEU A 61 -50.64 -21.38 16.34
CA LEU A 61 -51.67 -21.36 17.38
C LEU A 61 -52.36 -19.99 17.47
N TRP A 62 -51.60 -18.89 17.45
CA TRP A 62 -52.16 -17.54 17.38
C TRP A 62 -52.99 -17.30 16.11
N ASN A 63 -52.55 -17.83 14.98
CA ASN A 63 -53.29 -17.75 13.73
C ASN A 63 -54.61 -18.52 13.81
N LYS A 64 -54.66 -19.67 14.50
CA LYS A 64 -55.92 -20.38 14.78
C LYS A 64 -56.86 -19.55 15.65
N ILE A 65 -56.35 -19.03 16.78
CA ILE A 65 -57.13 -18.17 17.70
C ILE A 65 -57.70 -16.95 16.96
N SER A 66 -56.89 -16.32 16.11
CA SER A 66 -57.32 -15.17 15.29
C SER A 66 -58.41 -15.54 14.29
N LYS A 67 -58.29 -16.69 13.60
CA LYS A 67 -59.28 -17.19 12.64
C LYS A 67 -60.63 -17.49 13.28
N GLU A 68 -60.63 -17.97 14.52
CA GLU A 68 -61.83 -18.28 15.29
C GLU A 68 -62.47 -17.03 15.94
N LYS A 69 -62.10 -15.82 15.50
CA LYS A 69 -62.58 -14.56 16.07
C LYS A 69 -62.36 -14.48 17.58
N PHE A 70 -61.27 -15.06 18.07
CA PHE A 70 -60.89 -15.08 19.48
C PHE A 70 -61.87 -15.81 20.41
N SER A 71 -62.58 -16.83 19.93
CA SER A 71 -63.27 -17.77 20.82
C SER A 71 -62.24 -18.62 21.57
N TRP A 72 -62.18 -18.47 22.89
CA TRP A 72 -61.31 -19.28 23.74
C TRP A 72 -62.02 -20.59 24.11
N ASP A 73 -61.66 -21.68 23.43
CA ASP A 73 -62.00 -23.01 23.94
C ASP A 73 -60.98 -23.46 25.01
N HIS A 74 -61.38 -24.46 25.80
CA HIS A 74 -60.53 -24.98 26.87
C HIS A 74 -59.25 -25.66 26.31
N ASP A 75 -59.36 -26.26 25.13
CA ASP A 75 -58.29 -27.03 24.51
C ASP A 75 -57.16 -26.13 23.98
N LEU A 76 -57.49 -25.02 23.30
CA LEU A 76 -56.55 -23.97 22.88
C LEU A 76 -55.84 -23.36 24.08
N TYR A 77 -56.56 -23.10 25.19
CA TYR A 77 -55.93 -22.62 26.41
C TYR A 77 -54.87 -23.61 26.94
N ILE A 78 -55.21 -24.92 26.98
CA ILE A 78 -54.26 -25.97 27.39
C ILE A 78 -53.07 -26.04 26.43
N GLU A 79 -53.29 -25.93 25.11
CA GLU A 79 -52.22 -25.93 24.10
C GLU A 79 -51.28 -24.72 24.26
N VAL A 80 -51.84 -23.51 24.43
CA VAL A 80 -51.06 -22.28 24.67
C VAL A 80 -50.23 -22.44 25.94
N TYR A 81 -50.83 -22.94 27.02
CA TYR A 81 -50.15 -23.12 28.30
C TYR A 81 -49.00 -24.14 28.20
N LYS A 82 -49.24 -25.29 27.57
CA LYS A 82 -48.19 -26.30 27.33
C LYS A 82 -47.05 -25.74 26.49
N LEU A 83 -47.36 -25.01 25.42
CA LEU A 83 -46.36 -24.40 24.55
C LEU A 83 -45.56 -23.32 25.28
N ALA A 84 -46.20 -22.51 26.11
CA ALA A 84 -45.54 -21.51 26.95
C ALA A 84 -44.59 -22.15 27.98
N ASP A 85 -44.98 -23.28 28.59
CA ASP A 85 -44.10 -24.03 29.50
C ASP A 85 -42.90 -24.66 28.77
N GLU A 86 -43.11 -25.23 27.57
CA GLU A 86 -42.03 -25.72 26.71
C GLU A 86 -41.05 -24.59 26.33
N MET A 87 -41.58 -23.43 25.90
CA MET A 87 -40.78 -22.26 25.58
C MET A 87 -40.00 -21.75 26.80
N ARG A 88 -40.63 -21.69 27.97
CA ARG A 88 -39.97 -21.24 29.21
C ARG A 88 -38.80 -22.16 29.58
N LYS A 89 -38.96 -23.48 29.47
CA LYS A 89 -37.89 -24.46 29.75
C LYS A 89 -36.73 -24.30 28.78
N ILE A 90 -37.01 -24.14 27.49
CA ILE A 90 -35.97 -23.97 26.47
C ILE A 90 -35.26 -22.62 26.61
N ALA A 91 -36.02 -21.54 26.85
CA ALA A 91 -35.43 -20.23 27.12
C ALA A 91 -34.54 -20.25 28.38
N GLY A 92 -34.97 -20.92 29.46
CA GLY A 92 -34.17 -21.09 30.67
C GLY A 92 -32.85 -21.84 30.41
N ASN A 93 -32.91 -22.95 29.68
CA ASN A 93 -31.71 -23.71 29.32
C ASN A 93 -30.77 -22.92 28.40
N SER A 94 -31.33 -22.23 27.39
CA SER A 94 -30.56 -21.38 26.48
C SER A 94 -29.93 -20.19 27.20
N SER A 95 -30.63 -19.58 28.17
CA SER A 95 -30.08 -18.50 29.01
C SER A 95 -28.89 -18.98 29.82
N LEU A 96 -28.98 -20.15 30.47
CA LEU A 96 -27.86 -20.70 31.25
C LEU A 96 -26.65 -21.02 30.37
N LYS A 97 -26.89 -21.56 29.16
CA LYS A 97 -25.82 -21.79 28.18
C LYS A 97 -25.18 -20.48 27.74
N LEU A 98 -26.01 -19.47 27.46
CA LEU A 98 -25.56 -18.14 27.08
C LEU A 98 -24.70 -17.49 28.16
N ASP A 99 -25.07 -17.59 29.43
CA ASP A 99 -24.28 -17.03 30.54
C ASP A 99 -22.88 -17.64 30.61
N ARG A 100 -22.76 -18.95 30.35
CA ARG A 100 -21.46 -19.63 30.28
C ARG A 100 -20.64 -19.14 29.08
N GLU A 101 -21.25 -19.09 27.90
CA GLU A 101 -20.61 -18.59 26.68
C GLU A 101 -20.19 -17.11 26.84
N LYS A 102 -21.01 -16.30 27.50
CA LYS A 102 -20.72 -14.90 27.86
C LYS A 102 -19.48 -14.79 28.72
N GLY A 103 -19.36 -15.62 29.76
CA GLY A 103 -18.16 -15.71 30.58
C GLY A 103 -16.92 -16.07 29.78
N MET A 104 -17.02 -17.07 28.90
CA MET A 104 -15.91 -17.50 28.04
C MET A 104 -15.47 -16.43 27.05
N ILE A 105 -16.40 -15.74 26.38
CA ILE A 105 -16.11 -14.64 25.45
C ILE A 105 -15.36 -13.51 26.18
N LYS A 106 -15.84 -13.11 27.37
CA LYS A 106 -15.19 -12.06 28.16
C LYS A 106 -13.76 -12.44 28.58
N GLU A 107 -13.55 -13.69 28.99
CA GLU A 107 -12.20 -14.17 29.31
C GLU A 107 -11.28 -14.23 28.08
N LEU A 108 -11.80 -14.63 26.91
CA LEU A 108 -11.04 -14.58 25.65
C LEU A 108 -10.68 -13.14 25.26
N ILE A 109 -11.59 -12.18 25.43
CA ILE A 109 -11.33 -10.76 25.18
C ILE A 109 -10.22 -10.24 26.12
N LYS A 110 -10.27 -10.57 27.41
CA LYS A 110 -9.19 -10.22 28.36
C LYS A 110 -7.85 -10.81 27.93
N LYS A 111 -7.81 -12.09 27.56
CA LYS A 111 -6.60 -12.76 27.04
C LYS A 111 -6.09 -12.10 25.77
N ALA A 112 -6.97 -11.75 24.84
CA ALA A 112 -6.58 -11.09 23.60
C ALA A 112 -5.97 -9.71 23.86
N ASN A 113 -6.57 -8.92 24.76
CA ASN A 113 -6.01 -7.64 25.19
C ASN A 113 -4.63 -7.82 25.87
N HIS A 114 -4.46 -8.84 26.71
CA HIS A 114 -3.16 -9.15 27.31
C HIS A 114 -2.09 -9.53 26.26
N GLU A 115 -2.45 -10.32 25.25
CA GLU A 115 -1.55 -10.64 24.13
C GLU A 115 -1.18 -9.38 23.31
N LEU A 116 -2.13 -8.45 23.14
CA LEU A 116 -1.86 -7.14 22.52
C LEU A 116 -0.90 -6.28 23.33
N GLU A 117 -1.07 -6.20 24.66
CA GLU A 117 -0.15 -5.51 25.57
C GLU A 117 1.27 -6.06 25.47
N ASN A 118 1.39 -7.38 25.32
CA ASN A 118 2.65 -8.09 25.13
C ASN A 118 3.19 -8.06 23.69
N LYS A 119 2.55 -7.33 22.77
CA LYS A 119 2.91 -7.21 21.34
C LYS A 119 2.90 -8.55 20.58
N ARG A 120 2.13 -9.53 21.04
CA ARG A 120 1.95 -10.84 20.39
C ARG A 120 0.74 -10.79 19.46
N HIS A 121 0.90 -10.10 18.34
CA HIS A 121 -0.22 -9.77 17.43
C HIS A 121 -0.90 -11.00 16.80
N GLU A 122 -0.14 -12.03 16.43
CA GLU A 122 -0.68 -13.26 15.82
C GLU A 122 -1.55 -14.04 16.81
N SER A 123 -1.10 -14.18 18.07
CA SER A 123 -1.89 -14.78 19.14
C SER A 123 -3.19 -14.02 19.38
N ALA A 124 -3.13 -12.68 19.43
CA ALA A 124 -4.31 -11.85 19.61
C ALA A 124 -5.29 -11.99 18.44
N LEU A 125 -4.81 -12.08 17.19
CA LEU A 125 -5.65 -12.29 16.00
C LEU A 125 -6.35 -13.65 16.04
N ASN A 126 -5.63 -14.70 16.44
CA ASN A 126 -6.21 -16.04 16.60
C ASN A 126 -7.30 -16.07 17.69
N LEU A 127 -7.10 -15.34 18.80
CA LEU A 127 -8.12 -15.19 19.84
C LEU A 127 -9.32 -14.38 19.33
N TYR A 128 -9.10 -13.32 18.57
CA TYR A 128 -10.16 -12.54 17.93
C TYR A 128 -11.05 -13.41 17.04
N SER A 129 -10.47 -14.23 16.16
CA SER A 129 -11.25 -15.14 15.31
C SER A 129 -12.12 -16.09 16.13
N LYS A 130 -11.57 -16.67 17.21
CA LYS A 130 -12.33 -17.54 18.13
C LYS A 130 -13.49 -16.80 18.81
N ILE A 131 -13.28 -15.54 19.20
CA ILE A 131 -14.32 -14.71 19.80
C ILE A 131 -15.47 -14.48 18.80
N VAL A 132 -15.14 -14.15 17.55
CA VAL A 132 -16.15 -13.94 16.49
C VAL A 132 -16.93 -15.24 16.23
N ASP A 133 -16.25 -16.38 16.16
CA ASP A 133 -16.89 -17.68 15.98
C ASP A 133 -17.85 -18.02 17.13
N MET A 134 -17.44 -17.76 18.39
CA MET A 134 -18.31 -17.97 19.56
C MET A 134 -19.51 -17.02 19.55
N ARG A 135 -19.31 -15.75 19.22
CA ARG A 135 -20.39 -14.76 19.11
C ARG A 135 -21.41 -15.16 18.04
N ASN A 136 -20.97 -15.74 16.94
CA ASN A 136 -21.86 -16.18 15.86
C ASN A 136 -22.69 -17.42 16.22
N LYS A 137 -22.30 -18.18 17.24
CA LYS A 137 -23.09 -19.32 17.77
C LYS A 137 -24.23 -18.89 18.70
N ILE A 138 -24.20 -17.66 19.21
CA ILE A 138 -25.29 -17.13 20.05
C ILE A 138 -26.54 -16.99 19.18
N PRO A 139 -27.73 -17.43 19.63
CA PRO A 139 -28.97 -17.26 18.89
C PRO A 139 -29.34 -15.78 18.65
N ASP A 140 -30.01 -15.48 17.53
CA ASP A 140 -30.41 -14.12 17.17
C ASP A 140 -31.46 -13.51 18.11
N SER A 141 -32.14 -14.33 18.91
CA SER A 141 -33.08 -13.87 19.95
C SER A 141 -32.41 -13.06 21.07
N PHE A 142 -31.08 -13.17 21.23
CA PHE A 142 -30.30 -12.47 22.26
C PHE A 142 -29.64 -11.21 21.70
N VAL A 143 -30.46 -10.30 21.18
CA VAL A 143 -30.01 -9.10 20.47
C VAL A 143 -29.22 -8.16 21.38
N GLU A 144 -29.66 -7.99 22.63
CA GLU A 144 -29.02 -7.08 23.59
C GLU A 144 -27.62 -7.57 23.97
N GLU A 145 -27.47 -8.85 24.29
CA GLU A 145 -26.17 -9.45 24.61
C GLU A 145 -25.24 -9.46 23.39
N LYS A 146 -25.76 -9.77 22.20
CA LYS A 146 -24.98 -9.67 20.96
C LYS A 146 -24.49 -8.25 20.71
N LYS A 147 -25.30 -7.24 21.02
CA LYS A 147 -24.91 -5.84 20.90
C LYS A 147 -23.78 -5.50 21.89
N GLU A 148 -23.89 -5.92 23.15
CA GLU A 148 -22.81 -5.75 24.14
C GLU A 148 -21.50 -6.38 23.66
N PHE A 149 -21.53 -7.63 23.18
CA PHE A 149 -20.34 -8.29 22.65
C PHE A 149 -19.78 -7.58 21.43
N ASN A 150 -20.63 -7.13 20.51
CA ASN A 150 -20.19 -6.40 19.33
C ASN A 150 -19.41 -5.15 19.72
N ASP A 151 -19.89 -4.38 20.69
CA ASP A 151 -19.19 -3.18 21.16
C ASP A 151 -17.81 -3.51 21.74
N GLU A 152 -17.68 -4.60 22.51
CA GLU A 152 -16.39 -5.07 23.04
C GLU A 152 -15.46 -5.61 21.93
N ILE A 153 -16.00 -6.39 20.99
CA ILE A 153 -15.28 -6.96 19.84
C ILE A 153 -14.79 -5.84 18.93
N PHE A 154 -15.59 -4.79 18.70
CA PHE A 154 -15.19 -3.64 17.91
C PHE A 154 -14.02 -2.88 18.55
N ARG A 155 -14.04 -2.67 19.87
CA ARG A 155 -12.90 -2.05 20.57
C ARG A 155 -11.64 -2.90 20.46
N LEU A 156 -11.77 -4.22 20.62
CA LEU A 156 -10.65 -5.15 20.45
C LEU A 156 -10.10 -5.08 19.01
N TYR A 157 -10.98 -5.03 18.01
CA TYR A 157 -10.61 -4.88 16.61
C TYR A 157 -9.90 -3.55 16.33
N GLU A 158 -10.40 -2.42 16.84
CA GLU A 158 -9.76 -1.11 16.69
C GLU A 158 -8.34 -1.11 17.27
N ASN A 159 -8.16 -1.70 18.46
CA ASN A 159 -6.85 -1.83 19.09
C ASN A 159 -5.91 -2.72 18.27
N LEU A 160 -6.39 -3.87 17.83
CA LEU A 160 -5.63 -4.84 17.05
C LEU A 160 -5.20 -4.25 15.71
N TYR A 161 -6.11 -3.61 15.00
CA TYR A 161 -5.86 -2.95 13.73
C TYR A 161 -4.84 -1.79 13.88
N GLY A 162 -5.03 -0.93 14.89
CA GLY A 162 -4.09 0.15 15.17
C GLY A 162 -2.66 -0.33 15.46
N MET A 163 -2.52 -1.47 16.14
CA MET A 163 -1.22 -2.09 16.38
C MET A 163 -0.60 -2.74 15.14
N ILE A 164 -1.41 -3.47 14.35
CA ILE A 164 -0.94 -4.09 13.10
C ILE A 164 -0.48 -3.00 12.13
N ASP A 165 -1.26 -1.94 11.96
CA ASP A 165 -0.89 -0.78 11.15
C ASP A 165 0.42 -0.15 11.64
N ALA A 166 0.58 0.02 12.95
CA ALA A 166 1.82 0.57 13.51
C ALA A 166 3.04 -0.32 13.23
N LYS A 167 2.91 -1.64 13.41
CA LYS A 167 3.97 -2.62 13.09
C LYS A 167 4.31 -2.57 11.60
N PHE A 168 3.29 -2.62 10.75
CA PHE A 168 3.43 -2.59 9.30
C PHE A 168 4.07 -1.29 8.81
N ILE A 169 3.64 -0.13 9.31
CA ILE A 169 4.24 1.18 9.00
C ILE A 169 5.71 1.21 9.45
N LYS A 170 6.04 0.62 10.60
CA LYS A 170 7.42 0.56 11.11
C LYS A 170 8.31 -0.32 10.22
N GLU A 171 7.85 -1.52 9.87
CA GLU A 171 8.56 -2.43 8.96
C GLU A 171 8.74 -1.80 7.58
N PHE A 172 7.69 -1.18 7.05
CA PHE A 172 7.75 -0.46 5.79
C PHE A 172 8.78 0.67 5.80
N LYS A 173 8.81 1.50 6.85
CA LYS A 173 9.83 2.55 7.01
C LYS A 173 11.25 1.98 7.11
N ALA A 174 11.42 0.84 7.79
CA ALA A 174 12.71 0.17 7.86
C ALA A 174 13.15 -0.32 6.48
N SER A 175 12.25 -0.88 5.67
CA SER A 175 12.53 -1.28 4.29
C SER A 175 12.90 -0.10 3.40
N ILE A 176 12.19 1.04 3.50
CA ILE A 176 12.57 2.27 2.79
C ILE A 176 13.99 2.69 3.18
N ALA A 177 14.30 2.75 4.48
CA ALA A 177 15.62 3.17 4.95
C ALA A 177 16.75 2.25 4.46
N LYS A 178 16.49 0.95 4.32
CA LYS A 178 17.43 -0.01 3.73
C LYS A 178 17.64 0.26 2.24
N ILE A 179 16.57 0.48 1.48
CA ILE A 179 16.66 0.83 0.05
C ILE A 179 17.45 2.12 -0.14
N ASP A 180 17.17 3.16 0.65
CA ASP A 180 17.90 4.43 0.61
C ASP A 180 19.40 4.26 0.93
N ALA A 181 19.73 3.36 1.86
CA ALA A 181 21.12 3.05 2.18
C ALA A 181 21.83 2.33 1.01
N LEU A 182 21.16 1.38 0.36
CA LEU A 182 21.69 0.69 -0.83
C LEU A 182 21.90 1.67 -2.00
N ILE A 183 20.96 2.59 -2.23
CA ILE A 183 21.10 3.64 -3.24
C ILE A 183 22.33 4.51 -2.95
N LYS A 184 22.52 4.95 -1.69
CA LYS A 184 23.69 5.75 -1.30
C LYS A 184 25.00 4.99 -1.49
N ASN A 185 25.05 3.72 -1.11
CA ASN A 185 26.23 2.88 -1.28
C ASN A 185 26.56 2.69 -2.77
N SER A 186 25.55 2.49 -3.62
CA SER A 186 25.73 2.41 -5.07
C SER A 186 26.34 3.70 -5.63
N VAL A 187 25.82 4.87 -5.25
CA VAL A 187 26.39 6.17 -5.64
C VAL A 187 27.85 6.31 -5.18
N SER A 188 28.18 6.00 -3.92
CA SER A 188 29.56 6.06 -3.43
C SER A 188 30.51 5.07 -4.15
N SER A 189 30.00 3.91 -4.57
CA SER A 189 30.76 2.96 -5.39
C SER A 189 31.03 3.49 -6.80
N ILE A 190 30.06 4.18 -7.42
CA ILE A 190 30.23 4.88 -8.70
C ILE A 190 31.31 5.96 -8.56
N GLU A 191 31.25 6.80 -7.51
CA GLU A 191 32.24 7.85 -7.24
C GLU A 191 33.66 7.28 -7.03
N SER A 192 33.75 6.06 -6.49
CA SER A 192 35.01 5.35 -6.27
C SER A 192 35.47 4.52 -7.48
N ASN A 193 34.78 4.63 -8.63
CA ASN A 193 35.02 3.85 -9.85
C ASN A 193 34.93 2.31 -9.65
N LYS A 194 34.13 1.85 -8.68
CA LYS A 194 33.85 0.43 -8.41
C LYS A 194 32.49 0.06 -8.99
N ILE A 195 32.44 -0.08 -10.31
CA ILE A 195 31.16 -0.21 -11.05
C ILE A 195 30.43 -1.52 -10.73
N GLU A 196 31.15 -2.63 -10.56
CA GLU A 196 30.56 -3.94 -10.22
C GLU A 196 29.85 -3.93 -8.86
N ASP A 197 30.43 -3.24 -7.87
CA ASP A 197 29.81 -3.11 -6.54
C ASP A 197 28.57 -2.22 -6.61
N ALA A 198 28.60 -1.16 -7.43
CA ALA A 198 27.47 -0.28 -7.65
C ALA A 198 26.28 -1.02 -8.28
N GLU A 199 26.53 -1.90 -9.25
CA GLU A 199 25.51 -2.75 -9.88
C GLU A 199 24.84 -3.66 -8.86
N LYS A 200 25.63 -4.36 -8.03
CA LYS A 200 25.09 -5.24 -6.98
C LYS A 200 24.17 -4.49 -6.02
N PHE A 201 24.60 -3.32 -5.52
CA PHE A 201 23.76 -2.52 -4.62
C PHE A 201 22.48 -2.03 -5.30
N TYR A 202 22.55 -1.68 -6.60
CA TYR A 202 21.37 -1.29 -7.37
C TYR A 202 20.39 -2.46 -7.54
N GLU A 203 20.87 -3.65 -7.88
CA GLU A 203 20.04 -4.85 -8.03
C GLU A 203 19.34 -5.23 -6.73
N GLU A 204 20.08 -5.22 -5.60
CA GLU A 204 19.50 -5.45 -4.27
C GLU A 204 18.43 -4.41 -3.92
N ALA A 205 18.68 -3.13 -4.21
CA ALA A 205 17.73 -2.06 -3.95
C ALA A 205 16.45 -2.22 -4.81
N LEU A 206 16.61 -2.60 -6.08
CA LEU A 206 15.52 -2.83 -7.01
C LEU A 206 14.65 -4.02 -6.57
N GLU A 207 15.28 -5.10 -6.11
CA GLU A 207 14.56 -6.29 -5.62
C GLU A 207 13.77 -5.97 -4.34
N MET A 208 14.38 -5.25 -3.39
CA MET A 208 13.65 -4.78 -2.21
C MET A 208 12.49 -3.84 -2.57
N HIS A 209 12.65 -2.97 -3.57
CA HIS A 209 11.60 -2.07 -4.05
C HIS A 209 10.41 -2.81 -4.66
N LYS A 210 10.66 -3.85 -5.47
CA LYS A 210 9.60 -4.69 -6.04
C LYS A 210 8.74 -5.32 -4.95
N ASN A 211 9.39 -5.82 -3.90
CA ASN A 211 8.78 -6.49 -2.75
C ASN A 211 8.12 -5.52 -1.75
N LEU A 212 8.15 -4.20 -1.97
CA LEU A 212 7.40 -3.25 -1.15
C LEU A 212 5.88 -3.42 -1.32
N PRO A 213 5.12 -3.39 -0.21
CA PRO A 213 3.68 -3.55 -0.22
C PRO A 213 2.97 -2.44 -1.03
N ARG A 214 1.83 -2.78 -1.63
CA ARG A 214 1.08 -1.90 -2.56
C ARG A 214 0.44 -0.68 -1.89
N GLY A 215 0.25 -0.68 -0.57
CA GLY A 215 -0.46 0.37 0.18
C GLY A 215 0.23 1.73 0.28
N PHE A 216 1.49 1.86 -0.15
CA PHE A 216 2.30 3.08 -0.02
C PHE A 216 2.78 3.61 -1.38
N LEU A 217 1.82 3.88 -2.27
CA LEU A 217 2.10 4.22 -3.66
C LEU A 217 3.01 5.45 -3.82
N LEU A 218 2.78 6.51 -3.04
CA LEU A 218 3.56 7.75 -3.13
C LEU A 218 5.04 7.51 -2.82
N GLN A 219 5.34 6.84 -1.69
CA GLN A 219 6.71 6.52 -1.31
C GLN A 219 7.37 5.55 -2.30
N LYS A 220 6.59 4.62 -2.87
CA LYS A 220 7.09 3.69 -3.89
C LYS A 220 7.44 4.41 -5.19
N ILE A 221 6.67 5.43 -5.58
CA ILE A 221 6.96 6.30 -6.73
C ILE A 221 8.24 7.09 -6.48
N ASP A 222 8.38 7.71 -5.31
CA ASP A 222 9.58 8.49 -4.96
C ASP A 222 10.85 7.64 -5.01
N LEU A 223 10.82 6.44 -4.40
CA LEU A 223 11.91 5.47 -4.48
C LEU A 223 12.15 5.00 -5.92
N GLY A 224 11.10 4.78 -6.70
CA GLY A 224 11.21 4.39 -8.10
C GLY A 224 11.92 5.45 -8.94
N ASN A 225 11.64 6.73 -8.69
CA ASN A 225 12.32 7.85 -9.35
C ASN A 225 13.80 7.93 -8.94
N ALA A 226 14.13 7.67 -7.67
CA ALA A 226 15.51 7.62 -7.20
C ALA A 226 16.29 6.45 -7.84
N LEU A 227 15.69 5.26 -7.92
CA LEU A 227 16.28 4.11 -8.60
C LEU A 227 16.45 4.37 -10.10
N LEU A 228 15.49 5.02 -10.75
CA LEU A 228 15.60 5.38 -12.17
C LEU A 228 16.73 6.38 -12.43
N ALA A 229 16.96 7.33 -11.52
CA ALA A 229 18.09 8.25 -11.61
C ALA A 229 19.42 7.51 -11.46
N LEU A 230 19.52 6.62 -10.46
CA LEU A 230 20.71 5.79 -10.23
C LEU A 230 21.02 4.89 -11.43
N TYR A 231 20.01 4.27 -12.03
CA TYR A 231 20.17 3.46 -13.24
C TYR A 231 20.78 4.25 -14.41
N LYS A 232 20.30 5.48 -14.64
CA LYS A 232 20.83 6.35 -15.71
C LYS A 232 22.30 6.69 -15.47
N GLU A 233 22.66 7.01 -14.23
CA GLU A 233 24.03 7.32 -13.84
C GLU A 233 24.95 6.11 -14.03
N LEU A 234 24.52 4.96 -13.52
CA LEU A 234 25.24 3.70 -13.66
C LEU A 234 25.45 3.33 -15.14
N SER A 235 24.42 3.45 -15.98
CA SER A 235 24.51 3.20 -17.42
C SER A 235 25.58 4.05 -18.12
N ILE A 236 25.67 5.34 -17.76
CA ILE A 236 26.70 6.24 -18.28
C ILE A 236 28.10 5.78 -17.84
N HIS A 237 28.28 5.44 -16.57
CA HIS A 237 29.58 4.99 -16.05
C HIS A 237 30.02 3.66 -16.64
N THR A 238 29.12 2.70 -16.85
CA THR A 238 29.41 1.43 -17.53
C THR A 238 29.85 1.66 -18.98
N GLN A 239 29.22 2.58 -19.70
CA GLN A 239 29.66 2.97 -21.05
C GLN A 239 31.03 3.65 -21.05
N ILE A 240 31.31 4.53 -20.09
CA ILE A 240 32.63 5.16 -19.96
C ILE A 240 33.70 4.10 -19.71
N LYS A 241 33.45 3.14 -18.81
CA LYS A 241 34.38 2.05 -18.50
C LYS A 241 34.66 1.17 -19.73
N SER A 242 33.64 0.77 -20.47
CA SER A 242 33.82 -0.05 -21.68
C SER A 242 34.62 0.68 -22.77
N LEU A 243 34.39 1.98 -22.97
CA LEU A 243 35.18 2.81 -23.88
C LEU A 243 36.64 2.94 -23.42
N GLN A 244 36.89 3.08 -22.12
CA GLN A 244 38.24 3.11 -21.55
C GLN A 244 38.97 1.77 -21.76
N GLU A 245 38.28 0.65 -21.58
CA GLU A 245 38.82 -0.69 -21.83
C GLU A 245 39.18 -0.89 -23.31
N GLN A 246 38.31 -0.47 -24.24
CA GLN A 246 38.57 -0.50 -25.68
C GLN A 246 39.80 0.35 -26.05
N LEU A 247 39.87 1.60 -25.59
CA LEU A 247 41.01 2.49 -25.84
C LEU A 247 42.33 1.96 -25.25
N ASN A 248 42.28 1.22 -24.14
CA ASN A 248 43.46 0.61 -23.54
C ASN A 248 43.89 -0.67 -24.25
N HIS A 249 42.94 -1.42 -24.83
CA HIS A 249 43.23 -2.58 -25.67
C HIS A 249 43.99 -2.16 -26.94
N ASP A 250 43.55 -1.09 -27.60
CA ASP A 250 44.19 -0.58 -28.83
C ASP A 250 45.62 -0.07 -28.61
N LYS A 251 45.94 0.43 -27.40
CA LYS A 251 47.32 0.81 -27.04
C LYS A 251 48.25 -0.41 -26.86
N ARG A 252 47.70 -1.57 -26.49
CA ARG A 252 48.47 -2.81 -26.30
C ARG A 252 48.67 -3.59 -27.59
N THR A 253 47.79 -3.41 -28.56
CA THR A 253 48.17 -3.62 -29.95
C THR A 253 49.07 -2.47 -30.39
N THR A 254 50.28 -2.38 -29.80
CA THR A 254 51.40 -1.77 -30.50
C THR A 254 51.36 -2.37 -31.88
N TYR A 255 51.04 -1.55 -32.87
CA TYR A 255 51.19 -1.89 -34.27
C TYR A 255 52.61 -2.45 -34.38
N LYS A 256 52.75 -3.78 -34.33
CA LYS A 256 53.85 -4.48 -34.97
C LYS A 256 53.59 -4.17 -36.43
N TYR A 257 54.04 -2.98 -36.86
CA TYR A 257 54.20 -2.70 -38.26
C TYR A 257 54.94 -3.93 -38.80
N PRO A 258 54.33 -4.68 -39.74
CA PRO A 258 55.03 -5.78 -40.35
C PRO A 258 56.39 -5.24 -40.79
N ARG A 259 57.45 -5.91 -40.33
CA ARG A 259 58.85 -5.50 -40.52
C ARG A 259 59.23 -5.36 -42.01
N GLU A 260 58.35 -5.77 -42.90
CA GLU A 260 58.43 -5.66 -44.35
C GLU A 260 58.32 -4.23 -44.91
N TYR A 261 58.01 -3.21 -44.07
CA TYR A 261 58.07 -1.79 -44.46
C TYR A 261 59.21 -1.01 -43.76
N GLY A 262 60.21 -1.69 -43.21
CA GLY A 262 61.38 -1.07 -42.58
C GLY A 262 62.14 -0.10 -43.49
N ASP A 263 62.20 -0.39 -44.80
CA ASP A 263 62.95 0.44 -45.75
C ASP A 263 62.28 1.78 -46.08
N ASN A 264 60.97 1.93 -45.83
CA ASN A 264 60.26 3.17 -46.15
C ASN A 264 60.34 4.21 -45.03
N LEU A 265 60.54 3.81 -43.77
CA LEU A 265 60.72 4.75 -42.66
C LEU A 265 62.12 5.38 -42.66
N ASP A 266 63.14 4.62 -43.03
CA ASP A 266 64.49 5.17 -43.24
C ASP A 266 64.50 6.16 -44.41
N ARG A 267 63.82 5.84 -45.52
CA ARG A 267 63.63 6.77 -46.66
C ARG A 267 62.88 8.04 -46.30
N LEU A 268 61.85 7.97 -45.44
CA LEU A 268 61.13 9.18 -45.00
C LEU A 268 61.98 10.05 -44.05
N SER A 269 62.82 9.43 -43.22
CA SER A 269 63.78 10.16 -42.38
C SER A 269 64.89 10.84 -43.21
N GLU A 270 65.29 10.21 -44.31
CA GLU A 270 66.28 10.72 -45.27
C GLU A 270 65.70 11.87 -46.13
N ILE A 271 64.45 11.77 -46.59
CA ILE A 271 63.74 12.85 -47.29
C ILE A 271 63.51 14.05 -46.36
N ALA A 272 63.17 13.81 -45.09
CA ALA A 272 62.97 14.89 -44.11
C ALA A 272 64.28 15.61 -43.74
N SER A 273 65.42 14.89 -43.74
CA SER A 273 66.73 15.49 -43.48
C SER A 273 67.33 16.19 -44.72
N GLN A 274 67.01 15.74 -45.95
CA GLN A 274 67.34 16.47 -47.17
C GLN A 274 66.53 17.78 -47.32
N ASN A 275 65.24 17.79 -46.97
CA ASN A 275 64.40 18.99 -47.03
C ASN A 275 64.77 20.08 -46.00
N LYS A 276 65.51 19.74 -44.94
CA LYS A 276 66.05 20.71 -43.98
C LYS A 276 67.26 21.47 -44.53
N LYS A 277 67.96 20.97 -45.54
CA LYS A 277 69.14 21.63 -46.15
C LYS A 277 68.80 22.60 -47.28
N THR A 278 67.58 22.56 -47.83
CA THR A 278 67.19 23.39 -49.00
C THR A 278 66.35 24.63 -48.68
N GLN A 279 65.99 24.88 -47.42
CA GLN A 279 65.23 26.09 -47.05
C GLN A 279 66.12 27.25 -46.60
N LEU A 280 66.86 27.82 -47.57
CA LEU A 280 67.45 29.15 -47.44
C LEU A 280 67.35 29.88 -48.77
N LYS A 281 66.11 30.18 -49.17
CA LYS A 281 65.74 31.32 -50.04
C LYS A 281 64.22 31.41 -50.06
N LYS A 282 63.71 32.45 -49.41
CA LYS A 282 62.29 32.86 -49.48
C LYS A 282 61.94 33.22 -50.93
N PRO A 283 60.75 32.83 -51.39
CA PRO A 283 59.96 33.76 -52.17
C PRO A 283 58.56 33.96 -51.57
N ALA A 284 58.01 35.08 -51.99
CA ALA A 284 56.80 35.70 -51.49
C ALA A 284 55.53 34.99 -51.98
N ILE A 285 54.55 34.92 -51.07
CA ILE A 285 53.11 35.08 -51.29
C ILE A 285 52.31 33.92 -51.93
N SER A 286 51.33 33.50 -51.11
CA SER A 286 49.93 33.16 -51.40
C SER A 286 49.47 31.71 -51.58
N ASN A 287 48.52 31.37 -50.70
CA ASN A 287 47.36 30.51 -50.90
C ASN A 287 47.58 29.00 -50.95
N LEU A 288 47.70 28.36 -49.78
CA LEU A 288 47.02 27.08 -49.50
C LEU A 288 46.92 26.88 -47.98
N ARG A 289 45.69 26.96 -47.49
CA ARG A 289 45.30 26.95 -46.08
C ARG A 289 45.34 25.52 -45.55
N THR A 290 46.48 25.10 -45.01
CA THR A 290 46.54 23.94 -44.11
C THR A 290 45.88 24.34 -42.78
N VAL A 291 44.77 23.68 -42.44
CA VAL A 291 44.16 23.81 -41.12
C VAL A 291 45.03 23.00 -40.16
N PRO A 292 45.68 23.62 -39.16
CA PRO A 292 46.56 22.89 -38.25
C PRO A 292 45.72 22.03 -37.30
N GLU A 293 46.13 20.79 -37.06
CA GLU A 293 45.50 19.86 -36.09
C GLU A 293 45.36 20.46 -34.69
N LYS A 294 46.18 21.45 -34.32
CA LYS A 294 46.02 22.24 -33.10
C LYS A 294 44.65 22.93 -33.01
N ALA A 295 44.06 23.37 -34.13
CA ALA A 295 42.74 23.99 -34.15
C ALA A 295 41.58 22.98 -33.98
N LYS A 296 41.79 21.69 -34.26
CA LYS A 296 40.81 20.64 -33.95
C LYS A 296 40.86 20.27 -32.46
N HIS A 297 42.07 20.16 -31.89
CA HIS A 297 42.22 19.92 -30.46
C HIS A 297 41.71 21.08 -29.62
N GLU A 298 41.96 22.32 -30.02
CA GLU A 298 41.48 23.51 -29.32
C GLU A 298 39.96 23.65 -29.41
N LYS A 299 39.35 23.30 -30.56
CA LYS A 299 37.88 23.21 -30.67
C LYS A 299 37.28 22.11 -29.79
N ASN A 300 37.93 20.96 -29.67
CA ASN A 300 37.45 19.88 -28.81
C ASN A 300 37.60 20.22 -27.32
N ILE A 301 38.69 20.87 -26.92
CA ILE A 301 38.87 21.37 -25.54
C ILE A 301 37.80 22.43 -25.23
N LYS A 302 37.58 23.39 -26.13
CA LYS A 302 36.55 24.43 -25.97
C LYS A 302 35.14 23.86 -25.95
N TYR A 303 34.89 22.76 -26.65
CA TYR A 303 33.61 22.04 -26.61
C TYR A 303 33.41 21.32 -25.28
N LEU A 304 34.45 20.67 -24.75
CA LEU A 304 34.41 20.00 -23.44
C LEU A 304 34.27 20.99 -22.27
N GLU A 305 34.94 22.15 -22.34
CA GLU A 305 34.75 23.25 -21.39
C GLU A 305 33.32 23.80 -21.44
N ARG A 306 32.73 23.93 -22.63
CA ARG A 306 31.34 24.37 -22.78
C ARG A 306 30.35 23.35 -22.22
N LEU A 307 30.62 22.05 -22.37
CA LEU A 307 29.81 20.99 -21.78
C LEU A 307 29.93 20.95 -20.24
N SER A 308 31.12 21.16 -19.68
CA SER A 308 31.32 21.24 -18.23
C SER A 308 30.70 22.51 -17.62
N GLU A 309 30.67 23.61 -18.37
CA GLU A 309 30.03 24.86 -18.00
C GLU A 309 28.50 24.74 -18.03
N ILE A 310 27.92 24.08 -19.05
CA ILE A 310 26.48 23.74 -19.11
C ILE A 310 26.09 22.81 -17.95
N ALA A 311 26.92 21.80 -17.64
CA ALA A 311 26.68 20.91 -16.49
C ALA A 311 26.75 21.67 -15.15
N SER A 312 27.68 22.62 -15.01
CA SER A 312 27.83 23.46 -13.81
C SER A 312 26.70 24.48 -13.67
N GLN A 313 26.22 25.05 -14.78
CA GLN A 313 25.05 25.93 -14.80
C GLN A 313 23.77 25.18 -14.46
N ASN A 314 23.59 23.95 -14.97
CA ASN A 314 22.46 23.08 -14.60
C ASN A 314 22.50 22.67 -13.13
N LYS A 315 23.69 22.46 -12.54
CA LYS A 315 23.85 22.24 -11.09
C LYS A 315 23.46 23.49 -10.28
N LYS A 316 23.77 24.70 -10.77
CA LYS A 316 23.38 25.98 -10.13
C LYS A 316 21.89 26.34 -10.30
N THR A 317 21.23 25.95 -11.40
CA THR A 317 19.77 26.14 -11.58
C THR A 317 18.93 25.11 -10.84
N GLN A 318 19.48 23.92 -10.54
CA GLN A 318 18.82 22.94 -9.66
C GLN A 318 19.02 23.22 -8.15
N LEU A 319 20.01 24.04 -7.78
CA LEU A 319 20.29 24.43 -6.38
C LEU A 319 19.53 25.69 -5.88
N LYS A 320 18.57 26.22 -6.65
CA LYS A 320 17.70 27.36 -6.24
C LYS A 320 16.21 27.03 -6.18
N LYS A 321 15.85 25.78 -5.96
CA LYS A 321 14.54 25.45 -5.36
C LYS A 321 14.80 24.72 -4.05
N PRO A 322 14.48 25.31 -2.89
CA PRO A 322 14.58 24.58 -1.64
C PRO A 322 13.55 23.45 -1.67
N ALA A 323 14.03 22.24 -1.89
CA ALA A 323 13.34 21.05 -1.44
C ALA A 323 13.47 21.02 0.10
N ILE A 324 12.32 20.89 0.77
CA ILE A 324 12.18 20.34 2.12
C ILE A 324 12.48 21.32 3.27
N SER A 325 11.56 22.26 3.52
CA SER A 325 11.33 22.77 4.89
C SER A 325 9.87 23.04 5.24
N ASN A 326 8.94 23.10 4.28
CA ASN A 326 7.53 23.44 4.57
C ASN A 326 6.60 22.25 4.93
N LEU A 327 7.13 21.06 5.22
CA LEU A 327 6.31 19.92 5.69
C LEU A 327 6.67 19.42 7.11
N ARG A 328 7.43 20.22 7.88
CA ARG A 328 7.60 20.01 9.33
C ARG A 328 7.24 21.26 10.10
N THR A 329 5.95 21.51 10.23
CA THR A 329 5.31 22.05 11.45
C THR A 329 3.79 22.09 11.20
N ILE A 330 3.17 20.92 11.02
CA ILE A 330 1.81 20.78 11.56
C ILE A 330 2.01 20.84 13.07
N SER A 331 1.85 22.05 13.59
CA SER A 331 1.88 22.37 15.01
C SER A 331 1.12 21.28 15.76
N ARG A 332 1.82 20.58 16.66
CA ARG A 332 1.25 19.62 17.60
C ARG A 332 0.13 20.23 18.46
N LYS A 333 -0.06 21.56 18.45
CA LYS A 333 -1.13 22.24 19.16
C LYS A 333 -2.51 22.17 18.48
N GLU A 334 -2.63 21.77 17.20
CA GLU A 334 -3.95 21.65 16.54
C GLU A 334 -4.52 20.22 16.49
N LYS A 335 -3.74 19.19 16.84
CA LYS A 335 -4.22 17.79 16.78
C LYS A 335 -5.13 17.39 17.95
N HIS A 336 -5.21 18.20 19.01
CA HIS A 336 -6.01 17.84 20.20
C HIS A 336 -7.43 18.44 20.23
N HIS A 337 -7.91 19.09 19.15
CA HIS A 337 -9.30 19.59 19.07
C HIS A 337 -10.13 19.04 17.90
N LYS A 338 -9.61 18.11 17.10
CA LYS A 338 -10.36 17.49 15.97
C LYS A 338 -10.97 16.11 16.27
N HIS A 339 -10.98 15.67 17.54
CA HIS A 339 -11.32 14.30 17.93
C HIS A 339 -12.78 14.04 18.34
N SER A 340 -13.74 14.88 17.95
CA SER A 340 -15.15 14.51 18.07
C SER A 340 -16.06 15.07 16.97
N LYS A 341 -15.53 15.41 15.79
CA LYS A 341 -16.41 15.54 14.63
C LYS A 341 -16.99 14.15 14.36
N ASN A 342 -18.29 13.99 14.63
CA ASN A 342 -19.06 12.78 14.38
C ASN A 342 -18.75 12.27 12.96
N LEU A 343 -18.67 10.95 12.78
CA LEU A 343 -18.39 10.31 11.49
C LEU A 343 -19.30 10.86 10.39
N PHE A 344 -20.54 11.20 10.74
CA PHE A 344 -21.50 11.92 9.92
C PHE A 344 -20.98 13.27 9.37
N SER A 345 -20.39 14.10 10.22
CA SER A 345 -19.82 15.40 9.83
C SER A 345 -18.66 15.24 8.84
N ARG A 346 -17.82 14.22 9.03
CA ARG A 346 -16.70 13.91 8.11
C ARG A 346 -17.19 13.42 6.75
N LEU A 347 -18.28 12.67 6.72
CA LEU A 347 -18.90 12.20 5.48
C LEU A 347 -19.47 13.38 4.68
N ILE A 348 -20.19 14.29 5.33
CA ILE A 348 -20.69 15.53 4.71
C ILE A 348 -19.54 16.37 4.16
N GLU A 349 -18.49 16.61 4.95
CA GLU A 349 -17.32 17.40 4.57
C GLU A 349 -16.65 16.83 3.31
N ARG A 350 -16.42 15.51 3.24
CA ARG A 350 -15.87 14.83 2.05
C ARG A 350 -16.77 14.91 0.82
N LYS A 351 -18.08 14.80 0.99
CA LYS A 351 -19.03 14.87 -0.13
C LYS A 351 -19.08 16.27 -0.74
N LEU A 352 -19.04 17.31 0.10
CA LEU A 352 -18.96 18.70 -0.35
C LEU A 352 -17.63 19.00 -1.05
N GLU A 353 -16.51 18.52 -0.50
CA GLU A 353 -15.18 18.68 -1.13
C GLU A 353 -15.14 18.04 -2.54
N ARG A 354 -15.69 16.83 -2.70
CA ARG A 354 -15.81 16.18 -4.01
C ARG A 354 -16.71 16.95 -4.96
N ALA A 355 -17.80 17.54 -4.46
CA ALA A 355 -18.69 18.35 -5.28
C ALA A 355 -17.98 19.61 -5.81
N ASP A 356 -17.20 20.29 -4.97
CA ASP A 356 -16.41 21.46 -5.38
C ASP A 356 -15.35 21.07 -6.43
N ILE A 357 -14.58 19.99 -6.21
CA ILE A 357 -13.58 19.50 -7.18
C ILE A 357 -14.23 19.14 -8.53
N ASN A 358 -15.40 18.50 -8.51
CA ASN A 358 -16.12 18.14 -9.74
C ASN A 358 -16.66 19.38 -10.45
N LEU A 359 -17.11 20.40 -9.70
CA LEU A 359 -17.56 21.67 -10.26
C LEU A 359 -16.41 22.44 -10.92
N GLU A 360 -15.23 22.48 -10.30
CA GLU A 360 -14.02 23.08 -10.88
C GLU A 360 -13.57 22.38 -12.18
N LYS A 361 -13.83 21.07 -12.30
CA LYS A 361 -13.51 20.27 -13.49
C LYS A 361 -14.60 20.30 -14.57
N GLY A 362 -15.74 20.92 -14.32
CA GLY A 362 -16.88 20.92 -15.24
C GLY A 362 -17.73 19.63 -15.23
N TYR A 363 -17.54 18.75 -14.25
CA TYR A 363 -18.33 17.53 -14.07
C TYR A 363 -19.61 17.82 -13.26
N TYR A 364 -20.52 18.59 -13.86
CA TYR A 364 -21.70 19.12 -13.17
C TYR A 364 -22.65 18.02 -12.67
N VAL A 365 -22.87 16.95 -13.44
CA VAL A 365 -23.77 15.85 -13.04
C VAL A 365 -23.28 15.17 -11.74
N ASP A 366 -21.98 14.91 -11.64
CA ASP A 366 -21.39 14.27 -10.46
C ASP A 366 -21.32 15.20 -9.26
N ALA A 367 -21.07 16.50 -9.49
CA ALA A 367 -21.16 17.51 -8.45
C ALA A 367 -22.58 17.53 -7.86
N LYS A 368 -23.62 17.57 -8.71
CA LYS A 368 -25.03 17.55 -8.29
C LYS A 368 -25.38 16.30 -7.49
N LYS A 369 -24.94 15.11 -7.92
CA LYS A 369 -25.18 13.85 -7.21
C LYS A 369 -24.63 13.85 -5.79
N ASN A 370 -23.43 14.42 -5.59
CA ASN A 370 -22.83 14.54 -4.26
C ASN A 370 -23.56 15.57 -3.39
N ILE A 371 -23.96 16.72 -3.97
CA ILE A 371 -24.74 17.75 -3.28
C ILE A 371 -26.10 17.23 -2.84
N ASP A 372 -26.84 16.56 -3.73
CA ASP A 372 -28.16 15.98 -3.44
C ASP A 372 -28.06 14.91 -2.33
N SER A 373 -26.97 14.14 -2.31
CA SER A 373 -26.71 13.17 -1.24
C SER A 373 -26.53 13.86 0.11
N VAL A 374 -25.84 15.01 0.16
CA VAL A 374 -25.70 15.81 1.39
C VAL A 374 -27.04 16.40 1.80
N LEU A 375 -27.82 16.96 0.87
CA LEU A 375 -29.12 17.56 1.17
C LEU A 375 -30.18 16.52 1.61
N LYS A 376 -30.06 15.27 1.17
CA LYS A 376 -30.90 14.17 1.70
C LYS A 376 -30.60 13.86 3.17
N LEU A 377 -29.34 13.95 3.57
CA LEU A 377 -28.89 13.69 4.94
C LEU A 377 -29.10 14.90 5.87
N ASP A 378 -28.88 16.11 5.35
CA ASP A 378 -29.06 17.38 6.03
C ASP A 378 -29.70 18.41 5.08
N PRO A 379 -31.04 18.47 5.02
CA PRO A 379 -31.78 19.39 4.14
C PRO A 379 -31.49 20.88 4.38
N ASN A 380 -30.91 21.22 5.53
CA ASN A 380 -30.61 22.59 5.95
C ASN A 380 -29.13 22.96 5.78
N ASN A 381 -28.33 22.10 5.16
CA ASN A 381 -26.91 22.36 4.95
C ASN A 381 -26.67 23.58 4.04
N LYS A 382 -26.12 24.66 4.62
CA LYS A 382 -25.90 25.94 3.93
C LYS A 382 -24.84 25.84 2.83
N ASP A 383 -23.79 25.05 3.05
CA ASP A 383 -22.71 24.87 2.08
C ASP A 383 -23.19 24.12 0.84
N ALA A 384 -23.95 23.03 1.02
CA ALA A 384 -24.55 22.28 -0.09
C ALA A 384 -25.44 23.18 -0.97
N LYS A 385 -26.31 23.99 -0.37
CA LYS A 385 -27.17 24.96 -1.09
C LYS A 385 -26.35 26.03 -1.82
N ARG A 386 -25.26 26.51 -1.22
CA ARG A 386 -24.35 27.48 -1.83
C ARG A 386 -23.65 26.91 -3.06
N ILE A 387 -23.15 25.67 -2.99
CA ILE A 387 -22.48 25.02 -4.13
C ILE A 387 -23.51 24.76 -5.25
N LEU A 388 -24.72 24.31 -4.90
CA LEU A 388 -25.80 24.10 -5.87
C LEU A 388 -26.13 25.37 -6.66
N ALA A 389 -26.15 26.53 -6.00
CA ALA A 389 -26.43 27.82 -6.64
C ALA A 389 -25.33 28.30 -7.61
N LYS A 390 -24.11 27.75 -7.52
CA LYS A 390 -23.01 28.04 -8.46
C LYS A 390 -23.06 27.21 -9.74
N MET A 391 -23.92 26.19 -9.80
CA MET A 391 -24.01 25.32 -10.95
C MET A 391 -24.65 26.04 -12.14
N PRO A 392 -24.08 25.94 -13.35
CA PRO A 392 -24.76 26.42 -14.55
C PRO A 392 -26.05 25.62 -14.77
N VAL A 393 -27.13 26.34 -15.05
CA VAL A 393 -28.47 25.78 -15.32
C VAL A 393 -28.51 25.08 -16.66
#